data_AF-A0A2T6V5M7-F1
#
_entry.id   AF-A0A2T6V5M7-F1
#
_cell.length_a   1.000
_cell.length_b   1.000
_cell.length_c   1.000
_cell.angle_alpha   90.00
_cell.angle_beta   90.00
_cell.angle_gamma   90.00
#
_symmetry.space_group_name_H-M   'P 1'
#
loop_
_entity.id
_entity.type
_entity.pdbx_description
1 polymer ?
#
loop_
_entity_poly.entity_id
_entity_poly.type
_entity_poly.pdbx_seq_one_letter_code
_entity_poly.pdbx_strand_id
1 'polypeptide(L)' 'MKLPVVESFFSLQGEGERIGKPSLFLRLGGCNLSCKGFNCKISLHDEILTGCDSLYAVHPKFKTSWDYYN' A
#
# COMPACT_ATOMS: atom_id res chain seq x y z
N MET A 1 12.07 10.98 -12.59
CA MET A 1 11.46 10.83 -11.25
C MET A 1 11.05 9.37 -11.15
N LYS A 2 11.46 8.61 -10.13
CA LYS A 2 11.12 7.19 -10.05
C LYS A 2 9.81 6.97 -9.31
N LEU A 3 8.92 6.13 -9.87
CA LEU A 3 7.64 5.75 -9.27
C LEU A 3 7.84 4.59 -8.29
N PRO A 4 7.57 4.76 -6.97
CA PRO A 4 7.62 3.66 -6.01
C PRO A 4 6.40 2.76 -6.20
N VAL A 5 6.59 1.54 -6.68
CA VAL A 5 5.52 0.56 -6.89
C VAL A 5 5.64 -0.55 -5.86
N VAL A 6 4.53 -0.84 -5.19
CA VAL A 6 4.45 -1.85 -4.13
C VAL A 6 3.89 -3.16 -4.68
N GLU A 7 2.86 -3.07 -5.51
CA GLU A 7 2.28 -4.22 -6.22
C GLU A 7 1.59 -3.75 -7.50
N SER A 8 1.55 -4.64 -8.49
CA SER A 8 0.77 -4.45 -9.71
C SER A 8 0.11 -5.75 -10.12
N PHE A 9 -1.18 -5.71 -10.44
CA PHE A 9 -1.93 -6.90 -10.82
C PHE A 9 -3.19 -6.55 -11.60
N PHE A 10 -3.65 -7.49 -12.43
CA PHE A 10 -4.91 -7.39 -13.15
C PHE A 10 -6.01 -8.12 -12.38
N SER A 11 -7.14 -7.46 -12.14
CA SER A 11 -8.30 -8.04 -11.46
C SER A 11 -9.59 -7.29 -11.81
N LEU A 12 -10.70 -7.61 -11.15
CA LEU A 12 -11.94 -6.83 -11.20
C LEU A 12 -11.93 -5.78 -10.09
N GLN A 13 -12.42 -4.57 -10.38
CA GLN A 13 -12.64 -3.55 -9.35
C GLN A 13 -13.71 -4.02 -8.35
N GLY A 14 -13.39 -3.97 -7.06
CA GLY A 14 -14.25 -4.46 -5.97
C GLY A 14 -15.17 -3.38 -5.38
N GLU A 15 -14.91 -2.11 -5.66
CA GLU A 15 -15.58 -1.00 -4.98
C GLU A 15 -16.03 0.14 -5.91
N GLY A 16 -17.00 0.93 -5.43
CA GLY A 16 -17.49 2.14 -6.09
C GLY A 16 -18.31 1.90 -7.36
N GLU A 17 -18.47 2.95 -8.16
CA GLU A 17 -19.28 2.94 -9.41
C GLU A 17 -18.76 1.95 -10.47
N ARG A 18 -17.47 1.60 -10.40
CA ARG A 18 -16.78 0.75 -11.38
C ARG A 18 -16.68 -0.71 -10.93
N ILE A 19 -17.39 -1.11 -9.88
CA ILE A 19 -17.40 -2.49 -9.38
C ILE A 19 -17.67 -3.51 -10.51
N GLY A 20 -16.93 -4.62 -10.49
CA GLY A 20 -17.00 -5.69 -11.50
C GLY A 20 -16.28 -5.41 -12.81
N LYS A 21 -15.70 -4.21 -13.01
CA LYS A 21 -14.97 -3.89 -14.26
C LYS A 21 -13.53 -4.40 -14.21
N PRO A 22 -13.02 -5.06 -15.27
CA PRO A 22 -11.61 -5.43 -15.36
C PRO A 22 -10.70 -4.21 -15.29
N SER A 23 -9.66 -4.26 -14.47
CA SER A 23 -8.78 -3.14 -14.16
C SER A 23 -7.36 -3.62 -13.86
N LEU A 24 -6.37 -2.84 -14.30
CA LEU A 24 -5.01 -2.96 -13.83
C LEU A 24 -4.87 -2.12 -12.55
N PHE A 25 -4.46 -2.76 -11.46
CA PHE A 25 -4.17 -2.10 -10.20
C PHE A 25 -2.67 -1.82 -10.10
N LEU A 26 -2.34 -0.59 -9.71
CA LEU A 26 -0.98 -0.17 -9.42
C LEU A 26 -0.99 0.48 -8.03
N ARG A 27 -0.44 -0.20 -7.01
CA ARG A 27 -0.30 0.38 -5.68
C ARG A 27 1.02 1.12 -5.57
N LEU A 28 0.94 2.40 -5.27
CA LEU A 28 2.12 3.24 -5.05
C LEU A 28 2.59 3.19 -3.60
N GLY A 29 3.90 3.38 -3.43
CA GLY A 29 4.55 3.49 -2.13
C GLY A 29 4.47 4.91 -1.58
N GLY A 30 4.12 5.03 -0.30
CA GLY A 30 4.01 6.29 0.44
C GLY A 30 2.59 6.85 0.52
N CYS A 31 2.35 7.62 1.58
CA CYS A 31 1.10 8.33 1.83
C CYS A 31 1.41 9.57 2.67
N ASN A 32 0.72 10.69 2.41
CA ASN A 32 0.87 11.94 3.16
C ASN A 32 -0.15 12.07 4.31
N LEU A 33 -0.96 11.04 4.56
CA LEU A 33 -1.97 11.01 5.62
C LEU A 33 -1.49 10.18 6.81
N SER A 34 -2.05 10.45 8.00
CA SER A 34 -1.77 9.69 9.23
C SER A 34 -3.01 8.92 9.69
N CYS A 35 -3.03 7.61 9.45
CA CYS A 35 -4.20 6.75 9.67
C CYS A 35 -4.24 6.13 11.08
N LYS A 36 -3.98 6.91 12.15
CA LYS A 36 -3.96 6.39 13.54
C LYS A 36 -5.29 5.73 13.96
N GLY A 37 -6.42 6.20 13.42
CA GLY A 37 -7.76 5.69 13.74
C GLY A 37 -8.04 4.27 13.26
N PHE A 38 -7.27 3.75 12.28
CA PHE A 38 -7.43 2.37 11.81
C PHE A 38 -6.86 1.35 12.81
N ASN A 39 -5.86 1.75 13.61
CA ASN A 39 -5.27 0.94 14.69
C ASN A 39 -4.85 -0.48 14.27
N CYS A 40 -4.51 -0.70 12.99
CA CYS A 40 -4.01 -1.98 12.51
C CYS A 40 -2.58 -2.17 13.04
N LYS A 41 -2.28 -3.34 13.62
CA LYS A 41 -0.98 -3.63 14.24
C LYS A 41 -0.24 -4.72 13.47
N ILE A 42 1.02 -4.47 13.15
CA ILE A 42 1.92 -5.42 12.48
C ILE A 42 3.17 -5.58 13.33
N SER A 43 3.59 -6.82 13.57
CA SER A 43 4.86 -7.13 14.22
C SER A 43 5.99 -7.15 13.20
N LEU A 44 7.04 -6.37 13.43
CA LEU A 44 8.22 -6.32 12.56
C LEU A 44 9.49 -6.19 13.42
N HIS A 45 10.33 -7.23 13.42
CA HIS A 45 11.63 -7.27 14.15
C HIS A 45 11.51 -6.76 15.60
N ASP A 46 10.67 -7.44 16.39
CA ASP A 46 10.42 -7.14 17.81
C ASP A 46 9.75 -5.79 18.12
N GLU A 47 9.31 -5.06 17.10
CA GLU A 47 8.47 -3.87 17.25
C GLU A 47 7.04 -4.10 16.76
N ILE A 48 6.08 -3.41 17.38
CA ILE A 48 4.69 -3.35 16.90
C ILE A 48 4.48 -2.02 16.19
N LEU A 49 4.34 -2.06 14.88
CA LEU A 49 3.96 -0.91 14.07
C LEU A 49 2.43 -0.79 14.04
N THR A 50 1.92 0.43 14.20
CA THR A 50 0.48 0.71 14.17
C THR A 50 0.14 1.69 13.05
N GLY A 51 -0.90 1.42 12.25
CA GLY A 51 -1.31 2.30 11.16
C GLY A 51 -2.52 1.78 10.37
N CYS A 52 -2.50 1.98 9.06
CA CYS A 52 -3.49 1.43 8.13
C CYS A 52 -3.29 -0.07 7.90
N ASP A 53 -4.30 -0.70 7.30
CA ASP A 53 -4.28 -2.09 6.84
C ASP A 53 -3.15 -2.37 5.84
N SER A 54 -2.82 -1.39 4.99
CA SER A 54 -1.77 -1.46 3.98
C SER A 54 -0.44 -0.84 4.48
N LEU A 55 -0.07 -1.09 5.74
CA LEU A 55 1.11 -0.49 6.37
C LEU A 55 2.40 -0.69 5.54
N TYR A 56 2.54 -1.86 4.92
CA TYR A 56 3.69 -2.22 4.07
C TYR A 56 3.86 -1.29 2.85
N ALA A 57 2.79 -0.66 2.39
CA ALA A 57 2.81 0.27 1.27
C ALA A 57 3.17 1.71 1.70
N VAL A 58 3.01 2.06 2.98
CA VAL A 58 3.13 3.46 3.44
C VAL A 58 4.30 3.71 4.39
N HIS A 59 4.67 2.72 5.21
CA HIS A 59 5.62 2.95 6.30
C HIS A 59 7.07 2.92 5.79
N PRO A 60 7.93 3.90 6.17
CA PRO A 60 9.29 4.01 5.62
C PRO A 60 10.18 2.77 5.79
N LYS A 61 9.92 1.94 6.80
CA LYS A 61 10.64 0.68 7.03
C LYS A 61 10.50 -0.34 5.89
N PHE A 62 9.49 -0.18 5.02
CA PHE A 62 9.28 -1.06 3.86
C PHE A 62 9.81 -0.48 2.55
N LYS A 63 10.42 0.71 2.55
CA LYS A 63 10.93 1.34 1.30
C LYS A 63 11.88 0.45 0.51
N THR A 64 12.66 -0.40 1.19
CA THR A 64 13.60 -1.32 0.56
C THR A 64 12.93 -2.48 -0.16
N SER A 65 11.65 -2.76 0.12
CA SER A 65 10.87 -3.80 -0.56
C SER A 65 10.04 -3.27 -1.72
N TRP A 66 10.13 -1.98 -2.05
CA TRP A 66 9.38 -1.37 -3.15
C TRP A 66 10.22 -1.38 -4.43
N ASP A 67 9.55 -1.57 -5.56
CA ASP A 67 10.15 -1.38 -6.87
C ASP A 67 10.15 0.10 -7.26
N TYR A 68 11.11 0.50 -8.09
CA TYR A 68 11.24 1.89 -8.55
C TYR A 68 11.34 1.93 -10.07
N TYR A 69 10.21 2.19 -10.72
CA TYR A 69 10.14 2.31 -12.18
C TYR A 69 10.50 3.72 -12.64
N ASN A 70 11.05 3.83 -13.85
CA ASN A 70 11.45 5.11 -14.45
C ASN A 70 10.30 5.82 -15.14
#